data_AF-A0A0Q7DGB9-F1
#
_entry.id   AF-A0A0Q7DGB9-F1
#
_cell.length_a   1.000
_cell.length_b   1.000
_cell.length_c   1.000
_cell.angle_alpha   90.00
_cell.angle_beta   90.00
_cell.angle_gamma   90.00
#
_symmetry.space_group_name_H-M   'P 1'
#
loop_
_entity.id
_entity.type
_entity.pdbx_description
1 polymer ?
#
loop_
_entity_poly.entity_id
_entity_poly.type
_entity_poly.pdbx_seq_one_letter_code
_entity_poly.pdbx_strand_id
1 'polypeptide(L)'
;MSVSTPERPQPREVFIQGLTLDGRTFRPSDWAERLAGAMCSFRPGGTQMGRAAYIGYSPYCVPNVINGVKCVVVNEALRELEPMAWDFVMNFARDNQLQVADACLLPDAPPAARPPK
;
A
#
# COMPACT_ATOMS: atom_id res chain seq x y z
N MET A 1 -35.02 -15.09 4.81
CA MET A 1 -34.52 -14.28 3.68
C MET A 1 -33.31 -13.52 4.19
N SER A 2 -32.10 -14.05 4.02
CA SER A 2 -30.88 -13.39 4.48
C SER A 2 -30.50 -12.34 3.45
N VAL A 3 -30.48 -11.08 3.86
CA VAL A 3 -30.12 -9.94 3.01
C VAL A 3 -28.59 -9.96 2.88
N SER A 4 -28.08 -10.23 1.69
CA SER A 4 -26.66 -10.08 1.39
C SER A 4 -26.31 -8.59 1.45
N THR A 5 -25.46 -8.22 2.40
CA THR A 5 -24.85 -6.90 2.49
C THR A 5 -24.16 -6.57 1.15
N PRO A 6 -24.31 -5.37 0.58
CA PRO A 6 -23.54 -5.00 -0.60
C PRO A 6 -22.05 -4.97 -0.25
N GLU A 7 -21.30 -5.86 -0.89
CA GLU A 7 -19.84 -5.88 -0.89
C GLU A 7 -19.38 -4.54 -1.45
N ARG A 8 -19.04 -3.58 -0.57
CA ARG A 8 -18.34 -2.36 -0.99
C ARG A 8 -17.08 -2.84 -1.72
N PRO A 9 -16.83 -2.44 -2.99
CA PRO A 9 -15.59 -2.79 -3.63
C PRO A 9 -14.47 -2.26 -2.73
N GLN A 10 -13.73 -3.17 -2.11
CA GLN A 10 -12.59 -2.79 -1.30
C GLN A 10 -11.63 -2.05 -2.24
N PRO A 11 -11.08 -0.89 -1.83
CA PRO A 11 -10.13 -0.19 -2.67
C PRO A 11 -9.00 -1.15 -3.02
N ARG A 12 -8.69 -1.31 -4.31
CA ARG A 12 -7.58 -2.17 -4.72
C ARG A 12 -6.29 -1.51 -4.23
N GLU A 13 -5.38 -2.31 -3.69
CA GLU A 13 -4.06 -1.81 -3.30
C GLU A 13 -2.99 -2.35 -4.23
N VAL A 14 -1.90 -1.61 -4.36
CA VAL A 14 -0.72 -1.98 -5.13
C VAL A 14 0.47 -2.00 -4.19
N PHE A 15 1.29 -3.05 -4.28
CA PHE A 15 2.54 -3.19 -3.55
C PHE A 15 3.72 -2.90 -4.46
N ILE A 16 4.48 -1.85 -4.14
CA ILE A 16 5.80 -1.62 -4.73
C ILE A 16 6.82 -2.26 -3.80
N GLN A 17 7.48 -3.32 -4.25
CA GLN A 17 8.48 -4.02 -3.47
C GLN A 17 9.86 -3.40 -3.67
N GLY A 18 10.65 -3.36 -2.60
CA GLY A 18 12.05 -2.97 -2.60
C GLY A 18 12.97 -4.04 -3.20
N LEU A 19 12.48 -4.75 -4.21
CA LEU A 19 13.20 -5.68 -5.05
C LEU A 19 13.09 -5.19 -6.49
N THR A 20 14.23 -5.14 -7.17
CA THR A 20 14.21 -4.87 -8.60
C THR A 20 13.65 -6.07 -9.37
N LEU A 21 13.31 -5.89 -10.64
CA LEU A 21 12.90 -6.98 -11.53
C LEU A 21 13.97 -8.07 -11.63
N ASP A 22 15.25 -7.71 -11.48
CA ASP A 22 16.38 -8.65 -11.44
C ASP A 22 16.58 -9.33 -10.07
N GLY A 23 15.67 -9.12 -9.10
CA GLY A 23 15.72 -9.73 -7.78
C GLY A 23 16.71 -9.10 -6.79
N ARG A 24 17.27 -7.91 -7.09
CA ARG A 24 18.21 -7.22 -6.20
C ARG A 24 17.47 -6.32 -5.22
N THR A 25 17.93 -6.24 -3.97
CA THR A 25 17.32 -5.31 -3.00
C THR A 25 17.59 -3.86 -3.38
N PHE A 26 16.54 -3.07 -3.46
CA PHE A 26 16.62 -1.64 -3.74
C PHE A 26 17.23 -0.87 -2.57
N ARG A 27 17.88 0.25 -2.90
CA ARG A 27 18.62 1.10 -1.97
C ARG A 27 18.36 2.58 -2.30
N PRO A 28 18.49 3.49 -1.32
CA PRO A 28 18.85 3.24 0.08
C PRO A 28 17.74 2.51 0.86
N SER A 29 18.06 1.99 2.06
CA SER A 29 17.11 1.18 2.85
C SER A 29 15.90 1.96 3.39
N ASP A 30 15.97 3.29 3.38
CA ASP A 30 14.92 4.23 3.82
C ASP A 30 14.05 4.75 2.66
N TRP A 31 14.16 4.16 1.46
CA TRP A 31 13.44 4.61 0.27
C TRP A 31 11.92 4.60 0.44
N ALA A 32 11.38 3.61 1.15
CA ALA A 32 9.94 3.43 1.33
C ALA A 32 9.38 4.57 2.17
N GLU A 33 10.06 4.92 3.26
CA GLU A 33 9.76 6.05 4.13
C GLU A 33 9.87 7.38 3.37
N ARG A 34 10.88 7.54 2.50
CA ARG A 34 11.03 8.74 1.65
C ARG A 34 9.89 8.89 0.66
N LEU A 35 9.51 7.81 -0.03
CA LEU A 35 8.40 7.82 -0.99
C LEU A 35 7.07 8.14 -0.30
N ALA A 36 6.79 7.47 0.83
CA ALA A 36 5.59 7.73 1.61
C ALA A 36 5.56 9.15 2.22
N GLY A 37 6.73 9.66 2.62
CA GLY A 37 6.89 11.04 3.11
C GLY A 37 6.54 12.08 2.04
N ALA A 38 6.94 11.86 0.79
CA ALA A 38 6.55 12.73 -0.32
C ALA A 38 5.04 12.78 -0.54
N MET A 39 4.32 11.70 -0.16
CA MET A 39 2.88 11.60 -0.31
C MET A 39 2.09 12.11 0.91
N CYS A 40 2.74 12.59 1.98
CA CYS A 40 2.09 12.83 3.27
C CYS A 40 0.89 13.81 3.24
N SER A 41 0.88 14.75 2.29
CA SER A 41 -0.16 15.78 2.11
C SER A 41 -1.47 15.25 1.50
N PHE A 42 -1.45 14.08 0.85
CA PHE A 42 -2.66 13.52 0.22
C PHE A 42 -3.51 12.78 1.26
N ARG A 43 -4.56 13.43 1.78
CA ARG A 43 -5.45 12.84 2.80
C ARG A 43 -6.91 13.22 2.56
N PRO A 44 -7.87 12.34 2.86
CA PRO A 44 -9.28 12.67 2.77
C PRO A 44 -9.64 13.73 3.82
N GLY A 45 -10.37 14.77 3.39
CA GLY A 45 -11.01 15.73 4.30
C GLY A 45 -10.14 16.87 4.82
N GLY A 46 -8.96 17.14 4.23
CA GLY A 46 -8.20 18.37 4.48
C GLY A 46 -7.98 18.70 5.96
N THR A 47 -6.88 18.18 6.53
CA THR A 47 -6.43 18.48 7.91
C THR A 47 -7.34 17.95 9.03
N GLN A 48 -7.24 16.66 9.37
CA GLN A 48 -7.60 16.21 10.72
C GLN A 48 -6.42 15.49 11.37
N MET A 49 -5.69 16.26 12.18
CA MET A 49 -4.58 15.86 13.04
C MET A 49 -5.11 14.98 14.18
N GLY A 50 -5.38 13.70 13.89
CA GLY A 50 -5.59 12.67 14.91
C GLY A 50 -4.26 12.18 15.49
N ARG A 51 -4.27 11.52 16.65
CA ARG A 51 -3.07 11.05 17.40
C ARG A 51 -2.09 10.17 16.58
N ALA A 52 -2.47 9.69 15.40
CA ALA A 52 -1.61 8.98 14.44
C ALA A 52 -0.72 9.92 13.57
N ALA A 53 -0.91 11.23 13.67
CA ALA A 53 -0.25 12.22 12.82
C ALA A 53 1.17 12.60 13.27
N TYR A 54 1.69 12.01 14.35
CA TYR A 54 2.97 12.40 14.93
C TYR A 54 4.22 11.99 14.11
N ILE A 55 4.03 11.27 12.99
CA ILE A 55 5.06 10.90 12.00
C ILE A 55 4.45 10.80 10.57
N GLY A 56 3.35 11.52 10.33
CA GLY A 56 2.25 11.06 9.49
C GLY A 56 2.49 10.93 7.98
N TYR A 57 2.53 9.68 7.51
CA TYR A 57 2.33 9.34 6.10
C TYR A 57 0.87 9.53 5.67
N SER A 58 0.62 9.51 4.36
CA SER A 58 -0.73 9.47 3.82
C SER A 58 -1.35 8.08 4.03
N PRO A 59 -2.67 7.96 4.30
CA PRO A 59 -3.34 6.67 4.32
C PRO A 59 -3.33 5.97 2.96
N TYR A 60 -3.03 6.69 1.87
CA TYR A 60 -3.00 6.15 0.52
C TYR A 60 -1.61 5.68 0.08
N CYS A 61 -0.55 5.95 0.85
CA CYS A 61 0.82 5.57 0.53
C CYS A 61 1.58 5.32 1.84
N VAL A 62 1.71 4.05 2.22
CA VAL A 62 2.19 3.64 3.55
C VAL A 62 3.42 2.74 3.40
N PRO A 63 4.54 3.05 4.09
CA PRO A 63 5.71 2.18 4.07
C PRO A 63 5.46 0.96 4.95
N ASN A 64 5.90 -0.21 4.48
CA ASN A 64 5.72 -1.48 5.19
C ASN A 64 6.93 -2.41 4.97
N VAL A 65 6.94 -3.55 5.67
CA VAL A 65 7.94 -4.61 5.51
C VAL A 65 7.23 -5.94 5.38
N ILE A 66 7.40 -6.61 4.24
CA ILE A 66 6.81 -7.93 3.97
C ILE A 66 7.96 -8.91 3.73
N ASN A 67 7.98 -10.01 4.48
CA ASN A 67 9.04 -11.03 4.39
C ASN A 67 10.47 -10.46 4.50
N GLY A 68 10.66 -9.42 5.34
CA GLY A 68 11.95 -8.75 5.52
C GLY A 68 12.35 -7.77 4.39
N VAL A 69 11.50 -7.61 3.37
CA VAL A 69 11.71 -6.68 2.25
C VAL A 69 10.90 -5.42 2.49
N LYS A 70 11.54 -4.25 2.38
CA LYS A 70 10.86 -2.95 2.41
C LYS A 70 9.90 -2.84 1.23
N CYS A 71 8.70 -2.34 1.45
CA CYS A 71 7.73 -2.08 0.39
C CYS A 71 6.88 -0.83 0.71
N VAL A 72 6.15 -0.36 -0.29
CA VAL A 72 5.14 0.68 -0.14
C VAL A 72 3.81 0.13 -0.61
N VAL A 73 2.78 0.29 0.23
CA VAL A 73 1.39 -0.03 -0.10
C VAL A 73 0.72 1.23 -0.60
N VAL A 74 0.16 1.17 -1.80
CA VAL A 74 -0.48 2.31 -2.47
C VAL A 74 -1.95 1.98 -2.69
N ASN A 75 -2.84 2.79 -2.15
CA ASN A 75 -4.27 2.60 -2.33
C ASN A 75 -4.73 3.24 -3.65
N GLU A 76 -5.48 2.52 -4.47
CA GLU A 76 -5.95 3.00 -5.78
C GLU A 76 -6.87 4.24 -5.68
N ALA A 77 -7.48 4.50 -4.52
CA ALA A 77 -8.19 5.75 -4.26
C ALA A 77 -7.31 7.00 -4.41
N LEU A 78 -5.97 6.87 -4.32
CA LEU A 78 -5.05 7.97 -4.65
C LEU A 78 -5.21 8.41 -6.11
N ARG A 79 -5.49 7.48 -7.03
CA ARG A 79 -5.69 7.79 -8.45
C ARG A 79 -6.94 8.64 -8.67
N GLU A 80 -8.00 8.37 -7.92
CA GLU A 80 -9.24 9.15 -7.99
C GLU A 80 -9.10 10.50 -7.31
N LEU A 81 -8.33 10.57 -6.22
CA LEU A 81 -8.10 11.81 -5.47
C LEU A 81 -7.15 12.75 -6.18
N GLU A 82 -5.97 12.25 -6.59
CA GLU A 82 -4.92 13.01 -7.25
C GLU A 82 -4.15 12.12 -8.25
N PRO A 83 -4.59 12.07 -9.52
CA PRO A 83 -3.98 11.22 -10.56
C PRO A 83 -2.47 11.46 -10.73
N MET A 84 -2.02 12.71 -10.61
CA MET A 84 -0.61 13.06 -10.73
C MET A 84 0.25 12.44 -9.62
N ALA A 85 -0.28 12.32 -8.40
CA ALA A 85 0.41 11.67 -7.30
C ALA A 85 0.49 10.15 -7.50
N TRP A 86 -0.60 9.55 -7.99
CA TRP A 86 -0.60 8.15 -8.39
C TRP A 86 0.45 7.88 -9.47
N ASP A 87 0.45 8.67 -10.54
CA ASP A 87 1.41 8.52 -11.64
C ASP A 87 2.85 8.71 -11.16
N PHE A 88 3.11 9.66 -10.25
CA PHE A 88 4.42 9.82 -9.64
C PHE A 88 4.90 8.54 -8.94
N VAL A 89 4.04 7.91 -8.13
CA VAL A 89 4.38 6.68 -7.39
C VAL A 89 4.58 5.49 -8.33
N MET A 90 3.73 5.34 -9.36
CA MET A 90 3.85 4.27 -10.33
C MET A 90 5.07 4.46 -11.27
N ASN A 91 5.37 5.70 -11.64
CA ASN A 91 6.57 6.03 -12.42
C ASN A 91 7.83 5.80 -11.59
N PHE A 92 7.83 6.14 -10.30
CA PHE A 92 8.95 5.82 -9.40
C PHE A 92 9.27 4.31 -9.43
N ALA A 93 8.25 3.45 -9.34
CA ALA A 93 8.47 2.00 -9.43
C ALA A 93 9.04 1.59 -10.80
N ARG A 94 8.49 2.13 -11.88
CA ARG A 94 8.94 1.83 -13.24
C ARG A 94 10.38 2.27 -13.49
N ASP A 95 10.71 3.50 -13.14
CA ASP A 95 12.03 4.09 -13.41
C ASP A 95 13.14 3.38 -12.63
N ASN A 96 12.82 2.88 -11.44
CA ASN A 96 13.73 2.10 -10.60
C ASN A 96 13.65 0.58 -10.85
N GLN A 97 12.87 0.15 -11.84
CA GLN A 97 12.67 -1.26 -12.19
C GLN A 97 12.26 -2.10 -10.97
N LEU A 98 11.34 -1.60 -10.15
CA LEU A 98 10.85 -2.28 -8.96
C LEU A 98 9.72 -3.25 -9.32
N GLN A 99 9.65 -4.35 -8.56
CA GLN A 99 8.53 -5.27 -8.66
C GLN A 99 7.26 -4.63 -8.11
N VAL A 100 6.17 -4.74 -8.87
CA VAL A 100 4.86 -4.22 -8.52
C VAL A 100 3.86 -5.37 -8.54
N ALA A 101 3.05 -5.49 -7.49
CA ALA A 101 2.03 -6.54 -7.39
C ALA A 101 0.69 -5.95 -6.95
N ASP A 102 -0.40 -6.41 -7.55
CA ASP A 102 -1.74 -6.06 -7.09
C ASP A 102 -2.09 -6.85 -5.83
N ALA A 103 -2.58 -6.13 -4.81
CA ALA A 103 -3.18 -6.70 -3.63
C ALA A 103 -4.61 -7.13 -3.94
N CYS A 104 -4.77 -8.32 -4.50
CA CYS A 104 -6.06 -9.00 -4.31
C CYS A 104 -6.08 -9.50 -2.86
N LEU A 105 -6.84 -8.82 -2.00
CA LEU A 105 -7.20 -9.37 -0.69
C LEU A 105 -7.89 -10.71 -0.95
N LEU A 106 -7.18 -11.82 -0.75
CA LEU A 106 -7.82 -13.13 -0.64
C LEU A 106 -8.69 -13.05 0.62
N PRO A 107 -9.98 -13.42 0.57
CA PRO A 107 -10.83 -13.45 1.75
C PRO A 107 -10.15 -14.32 2.82
N ASP A 108 -10.20 -13.87 4.07
CA ASP A 108 -9.53 -14.51 5.22
C ASP A 108 -9.65 -16.03 5.13
N ALA A 109 -8.50 -16.72 5.10
CA ALA A 109 -8.48 -18.17 5.14
C ALA A 109 -9.25 -18.63 6.39
N PRO A 110 -10.22 -19.55 6.28
CA PRO A 110 -10.95 -20.04 7.44
C PRO A 110 -9.94 -20.55 8.48
N PRO A 111 -10.13 -20.26 9.77
CA PRO A 111 -9.19 -20.68 10.82
C PRO A 111 -9.00 -22.20 10.73
N ALA A 112 -7.74 -22.62 10.56
CA ALA A 112 -7.37 -24.01 10.43
C ALA A 112 -8.01 -24.82 11.57
N ALA A 113 -8.86 -25.79 11.21
CA ALA A 113 -9.48 -26.69 12.16
C ALA A 113 -8.37 -27.42 12.94
N ARG A 114 -8.39 -27.25 14.26
CA ARG A 114 -7.47 -27.93 15.18
C ARG A 114 -7.67 -29.45 15.00
N PRO A 115 -6.60 -30.25 14.83
CA PRO A 115 -6.76 -31.69 14.70
C PRO A 115 -7.34 -32.28 16.00
N PRO A 116 -8.28 -33.25 15.91
CA PRO A 116 -8.82 -33.93 17.08
C PRO A 116 -7.73 -34.78 17.75
N LYS A 117 -7.82 -34.87 19.08
CA LYS A 117 -6.89 -35.52 20.01
C LYS A 117 -6.96 -37.04 19.91
#